data_AF-D4JZ67-F1
#
_entry.id   AF-D4JZ67-F1
#
_cell.length_a   1.000
_cell.length_b   1.000
_cell.length_c   1.000
_cell.angle_alpha   90.00
_cell.angle_beta   90.00
_cell.angle_gamma   90.00
#
_symmetry.space_group_name_H-M   'P 1'
#
loop_
_entity.id
_entity.type
_entity.pdbx_description
1 polymer ?
#
loop_
_entity_poly.entity_id
_entity_poly.type
_entity_poly.pdbx_seq_one_letter_code
_entity_poly.pdbx_strand_id
1 'polypeptide(L)' 'MKTKFGIVGCGFPGNIVADTWEKGLLEDYEPVAVWVRKGASGRMR' A
#
# COMPACT_ATOMS: atom_id res chain seq x y z
N MET A 1 -15.11 11.00 -9.67
CA MET A 1 -13.79 10.61 -10.22
C MET A 1 -13.01 9.98 -9.09
N LYS A 2 -12.48 8.76 -9.25
CA LYS A 2 -11.68 8.13 -8.19
C LYS A 2 -10.24 8.67 -8.23
N THR A 3 -9.70 9.00 -7.06
CA THR A 3 -8.34 9.48 -6.87
C THR A 3 -7.36 8.32 -6.92
N LYS A 4 -6.42 8.37 -7.87
CA LYS A 4 -5.43 7.31 -8.05
C LYS A 4 -4.32 7.46 -7.02
N PHE A 5 -3.92 6.36 -6.38
CA PHE A 5 -2.81 6.36 -5.43
C PHE A 5 -1.90 5.14 -5.61
N GLY A 6 -0.66 5.24 -5.16
CA GLY A 6 0.30 4.14 -5.17
C GLY A 6 0.81 3.87 -3.76
N ILE A 7 1.02 2.59 -3.44
CA ILE A 7 1.60 2.19 -2.15
C ILE A 7 3.09 1.91 -2.36
N VAL A 8 3.96 2.61 -1.63
CA VAL A 8 5.41 2.41 -1.70
C VAL A 8 5.88 1.74 -0.41
N GLY A 9 6.19 0.44 -0.51
CA GLY A 9 6.60 -0.43 0.58
C GLY A 9 5.47 -1.28 1.14
N CYS A 10 5.75 -2.57 1.36
CA CYS A 10 4.82 -3.53 1.99
C CYS A 10 5.08 -3.69 3.50
N GLY A 11 5.57 -2.63 4.15
CA GLY A 11 5.75 -2.58 5.60
C GLY A 11 4.42 -2.36 6.33
N PHE A 12 4.49 -2.18 7.65
CA PHE A 12 3.31 -1.91 8.50
C PHE A 12 2.33 -0.85 7.93
N PRO A 13 2.78 0.39 7.58
CA PRO A 13 1.87 1.38 7.02
C PRO A 13 1.32 1.00 5.63
N GLY A 14 2.12 0.35 4.79
CA GLY A 14 1.67 -0.10 3.47
C GLY A 14 0.58 -1.16 3.54
N ASN A 15 0.71 -2.10 4.49
CA ASN A 15 -0.31 -3.13 4.73
C ASN A 15 -1.59 -2.55 5.32
N ILE A 16 -1.53 -1.52 6.18
CA ILE A 16 -2.73 -0.83 6.67
C ILE A 16 -3.49 -0.20 5.51
N VAL A 17 -2.80 0.54 4.64
CA VAL A 17 -3.44 1.21 3.50
C VAL A 17 -4.06 0.18 2.54
N ALA A 18 -3.38 -0.94 2.30
CA ALA A 18 -3.92 -2.04 1.50
C ALA A 18 -5.17 -2.68 2.13
N ASP A 19 -5.13 -3.01 3.42
CA ASP A 19 -6.27 -3.60 4.17
C ASP A 19 -7.47 -2.64 4.22
N THR A 20 -7.22 -1.35 4.41
CA THR A 20 -8.26 -0.31 4.42
C THR A 20 -8.95 -0.21 3.05
N TRP A 21 -8.18 -0.35 1.96
CA TRP A 21 -8.74 -0.40 0.62
C TRP A 21 -9.55 -1.68 0.36
N GLU A 22 -9.05 -2.86 0.74
CA GLU A 22 -9.78 -4.13 0.58
C GLU A 22 -11.10 -4.15 1.38
N LYS A 23 -11.13 -3.48 2.54
CA LYS A 23 -12.33 -3.30 3.35
C LYS A 23 -13.33 -2.28 2.78
N GLY A 24 -13.01 -1.67 1.63
CA GLY A 24 -13.88 -0.70 0.98
C GLY A 24 -13.96 0.65 1.71
N LEU A 25 -13.03 0.95 2.62
CA LEU A 25 -13.03 2.22 3.36
C LEU A 25 -12.44 3.39 2.54
N LEU A 26 -11.95 3.09 1.34
CA LEU A 26 -11.35 4.02 0.40
C LEU A 26 -12.09 3.99 -0.94
N GLU A 27 -13.41 4.17 -0.93
CA GLU A 27 -14.29 4.07 -2.10
C GLU A 27 -13.94 5.07 -3.22
N ASP A 28 -13.47 6.26 -2.81
CA ASP A 28 -13.01 7.34 -3.69
C ASP A 28 -11.58 7.14 -4.20
N TYR A 29 -10.88 6.09 -3.78
CA TYR A 29 -9.48 5.88 -4.14
C TYR A 29 -9.26 4.56 -4.88
N GLU A 30 -8.39 4.60 -5.90
CA GLU A 30 -8.04 3.44 -6.70
C GLU A 30 -6.52 3.21 -6.66
N PRO A 31 -6.04 2.09 -6.09
CA PRO A 31 -4.62 1.78 -6.07
C PRO A 31 -4.16 1.39 -7.47
N VAL A 32 -3.19 2.13 -8.02
CA VAL A 32 -2.67 1.89 -9.38
C VAL A 32 -1.37 1.08 -9.39
N ALA A 33 -0.62 1.06 -8.29
CA ALA A 33 0.61 0.30 -8.18
C ALA A 33 1.04 0.10 -6.73
N VAL A 34 1.65 -1.06 -6.45
CA VAL A 34 2.39 -1.33 -5.22
C VAL A 34 3.86 -1.52 -5.57
N TRP A 35 4.72 -0.65 -5.04
CA TRP A 35 6.16 -0.69 -5.27
C TRP A 35 6.86 -1.18 -4.02
N VAL A 36 7.59 -2.30 -4.12
CA VAL A 36 8.37 -2.83 -3.00
C VAL A 36 9.86 -2.72 -3.33
N ARG A 37 10.64 -2.16 -2.39
CA ARG A 37 12.10 -2.24 -2.46
C ARG A 37 12.51 -3.70 -2.21
N LYS A 38 13.00 -4.39 -3.25
CA LYS A 38 13.63 -5.72 -3.12
C LYS A 38 14.88 -5.57 -2.25
N GLY A 39 14.78 -5.92 -0.96
CA GLY A 39 15.84 -5.77 0.04
C GLY A 39 15.39 -5.31 1.44
N ALA A 40 14.11 -4.99 1.64
CA ALA A 40 13.56 -4.57 2.94
C ALA A 40 12.89 -5.71 3.75
N SER A 41 12.94 -6.95 3.26
CA SER A 41 12.61 -8.13 4.09
C SER A 41 13.79 -8.38 5.02
N GLY A 42 13.71 -7.84 6.24
CA GLY A 42 14.61 -8.18 7.34
C GLY A 42 16.09 -7.81 7.13
N ARG A 43 16.43 -6.52 7.27
CA ARG A 43 17.78 -6.16 7.74
C ARG A 43 17.65 -5.78 9.22
N MET A 44 17.57 -6.81 10.07
CA MET A 44 17.97 -6.70 11.46
C MET A 44 19.49 -6.47 11.44
N ARG A 45 19.90 -5.21 11.63
CA ARG A 45 21.24 -4.84 12.08
C ARG A 45 21.12 -4.44 13.53
#